data_AF-A0AAF0T6H7-F1
#
_entry.id   AF-A0AAF0T6H7-F1
#
_cell.length_a   1.000
_cell.length_b   1.000
_cell.length_c   1.000
_cell.angle_alpha   90.00
_cell.angle_beta   90.00
_cell.angle_gamma   90.00
#
_symmetry.space_group_name_H-M   'P 1'
#
loop_
_entity.id
_entity.type
_entity.pdbx_description
1 polymer ?
#
loop_
_entity_poly.entity_id
_entity_poly.type
_entity_poly.pdbx_seq_one_letter_code
_entity_poly.pdbx_strand_id
1 'polypeptide(L)'
;MTLGSGGSSVVVNYNINITSEIPQVGYGEGRVCKLTLPLPRGGNYNNSIPSGGVLGRVECTQTLPLPRGVPRNFRLLEELERGEKGIGDGTVSYGMDDGDDIYMRSWTGTIIGPHNSVHEGRIYQLKLFCDKDYPEKPPSVRFHSRVNMTCVNHETGVVEPKKFVLLANWQREYTMEDILTQLKKEMASPHNRKLVQPPEGTCF
;
A
#
# COMPACT_ATOMS: atom_id res chain seq x y z
N MET A 1 -15.91 19.78 -11.91
CA MET A 1 -14.54 19.42 -12.31
C MET A 1 -13.91 18.73 -11.11
N THR A 2 -13.97 17.41 -11.05
CA THR A 2 -13.42 16.63 -9.92
C THR A 2 -12.78 15.37 -10.47
N LEU A 3 -11.55 15.16 -10.02
CA LEU A 3 -10.50 14.36 -10.64
C LEU A 3 -10.71 12.87 -10.43
N GLY A 4 -10.42 12.09 -11.48
CA GLY A 4 -10.43 10.64 -11.44
C GLY A 4 -9.20 10.09 -10.73
N SER A 5 -9.44 9.24 -9.74
CA SER A 5 -8.44 8.31 -9.21
C SER A 5 -8.39 7.09 -10.12
N GLY A 6 -7.31 6.96 -10.88
CA GLY A 6 -7.02 5.80 -11.72
C GLY A 6 -6.70 4.57 -10.87
N GLY A 7 -7.74 3.87 -10.41
CA GLY A 7 -7.63 2.49 -9.96
C GLY A 7 -7.63 1.57 -11.17
N SER A 8 -6.62 0.71 -11.29
CA SER A 8 -6.58 -0.34 -12.30
C SER A 8 -7.81 -1.23 -12.13
N SER A 9 -8.82 -1.00 -12.97
CA SER A 9 -10.09 -1.72 -12.95
C SER A 9 -9.99 -2.84 -13.98
N VAL A 10 -9.93 -4.09 -13.52
CA VAL A 10 -10.09 -5.24 -14.41
C VAL A 10 -11.59 -5.46 -14.59
N VAL A 11 -12.12 -5.03 -15.73
CA VAL A 11 -13.53 -5.26 -16.08
C VAL A 11 -13.64 -6.65 -16.70
N VAL A 12 -14.23 -7.59 -15.98
CA VAL A 12 -14.54 -8.92 -16.52
C VAL A 12 -16.00 -8.97 -16.93
N ASN A 13 -16.26 -9.06 -18.24
CA ASN A 13 -17.61 -9.14 -18.79
C ASN A 13 -18.04 -10.61 -18.87
N TYR A 14 -19.09 -10.99 -18.14
CA TYR A 14 -19.73 -12.29 -18.29
C TYR A 14 -21.18 -12.11 -18.74
N ASN A 15 -21.61 -12.92 -19.71
CA ASN A 15 -23.02 -13.07 -20.06
C ASN A 15 -23.63 -14.11 -19.11
N ILE A 16 -24.50 -13.68 -18.20
CA ILE A 16 -25.20 -14.59 -17.28
C ILE A 16 -26.68 -14.63 -17.68
N ASN A 17 -27.19 -15.83 -17.99
CA ASN A 17 -28.61 -16.07 -18.16
C ASN A 17 -29.27 -16.12 -16.78
N ILE A 18 -30.11 -15.15 -16.47
CA ILE A 18 -30.83 -15.06 -15.19
C ILE A 18 -32.07 -15.95 -15.29
N THR A 19 -31.89 -17.26 -15.14
CA THR A 19 -32.98 -18.18 -14.86
C THR A 19 -32.56 -19.05 -13.68
N SER A 20 -33.36 -18.97 -12.61
CA SER A 20 -33.23 -19.62 -11.30
C SER A 20 -32.08 -19.14 -10.39
N GLU A 21 -32.50 -18.46 -9.32
CA GLU A 21 -31.81 -18.22 -8.05
C GLU A 21 -30.47 -17.46 -8.10
N ILE A 22 -30.53 -16.18 -7.74
CA ILE A 22 -29.36 -15.46 -7.24
C ILE A 22 -28.84 -16.27 -6.04
N PRO A 23 -27.60 -16.79 -6.06
CA PRO A 23 -27.04 -17.41 -4.87
C PRO A 23 -27.01 -16.33 -3.80
N GLN A 24 -27.64 -16.58 -2.65
CA GLN A 24 -27.46 -15.75 -1.46
C GLN A 24 -25.97 -15.81 -1.10
N VAL A 25 -25.17 -14.89 -1.65
CA VAL A 25 -23.77 -14.74 -1.30
C VAL A 25 -23.74 -14.19 0.11
N GLY A 26 -23.40 -15.05 1.07
CA GLY A 26 -23.28 -14.71 2.47
C GLY A 26 -22.46 -13.44 2.67
N TYR A 27 -22.97 -12.56 3.52
CA TYR A 27 -22.31 -11.35 3.99
C TYR A 27 -21.04 -11.73 4.77
N GLY A 28 -19.93 -11.88 4.05
CA GLY A 28 -18.57 -11.88 4.58
C GLY A 28 -17.81 -10.76 3.88
N GLU A 29 -17.51 -9.71 4.64
CA GLU A 29 -16.82 -8.46 4.30
C GLU A 29 -16.27 -8.29 2.86
N GLY A 30 -16.81 -7.30 2.15
CA GLY A 30 -16.08 -6.59 1.10
C GLY A 30 -16.56 -6.72 -0.35
N ARG A 31 -17.66 -7.40 -0.66
CA ARG A 31 -18.22 -7.46 -2.03
C ARG A 31 -19.42 -6.54 -2.18
N VAL A 32 -19.27 -5.42 -2.89
CA VAL A 32 -20.42 -4.63 -3.36
C VAL A 32 -20.62 -4.90 -4.85
N CYS A 33 -21.57 -5.78 -5.18
CA CYS A 33 -22.05 -5.92 -6.55
C CYS A 33 -23.12 -4.84 -6.79
N LYS A 34 -22.80 -3.80 -7.57
CA LYS A 34 -23.80 -2.80 -7.97
C LYS A 34 -24.43 -3.23 -9.30
N LEU A 35 -25.64 -3.78 -9.23
CA LEU A 35 -26.42 -4.11 -10.41
C LEU A 35 -26.98 -2.81 -11.01
N THR A 36 -26.53 -2.41 -12.19
CA THR A 36 -27.13 -1.29 -12.92
C THR A 36 -27.97 -1.84 -14.05
N LEU A 37 -29.29 -1.88 -13.86
CA LEU A 37 -30.22 -2.23 -14.92
C LEU A 37 -30.46 -0.98 -15.78
N PRO A 38 -30.34 -1.04 -17.11
CA PRO A 38 -30.81 0.05 -17.96
C PRO A 38 -32.33 0.16 -17.81
N LEU A 39 -32.80 1.21 -17.13
CA LEU A 39 -34.23 1.48 -17.10
C LEU A 39 -34.65 1.97 -18.49
N PRO A 40 -35.61 1.31 -19.17
CA PRO A 40 -36.18 1.86 -20.38
C PRO A 40 -36.84 3.20 -20.04
N ARG A 41 -36.55 4.25 -20.82
CA ARG A 41 -37.16 5.57 -20.63
C ARG A 41 -38.67 5.47 -20.84
N GLY A 42 -39.42 5.64 -19.76
CA GLY A 42 -40.88 5.82 -19.78
C GLY A 42 -41.68 4.59 -19.37
N GLY A 43 -41.71 4.29 -18.08
CA GLY A 43 -42.71 3.36 -17.53
C GLY A 43 -42.75 3.41 -16.00
N ASN A 44 -43.93 3.71 -15.45
CA ASN A 44 -44.24 3.52 -14.03
C ASN A 44 -44.37 2.02 -13.76
N TYR A 45 -43.59 1.47 -12.84
CA TYR A 45 -43.72 0.06 -12.44
C TYR A 45 -43.84 -0.06 -10.91
N ASN A 46 -45.01 -0.50 -10.47
CA ASN A 46 -45.25 -1.03 -9.13
C ASN A 46 -44.59 -2.42 -9.01
N ASN A 47 -43.93 -2.68 -7.86
CA ASN A 47 -43.15 -3.86 -7.48
C ASN A 47 -43.60 -5.22 -8.05
N SER A 48 -43.33 -5.48 -9.33
CA SER A 48 -43.49 -6.79 -9.94
C SER A 48 -42.47 -6.92 -11.06
N ILE A 49 -41.54 -7.85 -10.89
CA ILE A 49 -40.48 -8.16 -11.86
C ILE A 49 -41.15 -8.93 -13.02
N PRO A 50 -41.12 -8.44 -14.27
CA PRO A 50 -41.71 -9.17 -15.39
C PRO A 50 -40.86 -10.38 -15.76
N SER A 51 -41.53 -11.51 -15.99
CA SER A 51 -40.95 -12.78 -16.45
C SER A 51 -40.49 -12.69 -17.91
N GLY A 52 -39.41 -11.96 -18.16
CA GLY A 52 -38.79 -11.83 -19.48
C GLY A 52 -37.36 -11.34 -19.29
N GLY A 53 -36.38 -12.13 -19.73
CA GLY A 53 -34.96 -11.88 -19.49
C GLY A 53 -34.54 -10.49 -19.94
N VAL A 54 -34.16 -9.63 -18.98
CA VAL A 54 -33.57 -8.32 -19.26
C VAL A 54 -32.07 -8.51 -19.41
N LEU A 55 -31.51 -8.11 -20.56
CA LEU A 55 -30.06 -8.09 -20.77
C LEU A 55 -29.48 -6.85 -20.06
N GLY A 56 -29.13 -7.01 -18.78
CA GLY A 56 -28.42 -5.98 -17.99
C GLY A 56 -26.91 -6.15 -18.11
N ARG A 57 -26.17 -5.04 -18.09
CA ARG A 57 -24.70 -5.05 -17.98
C ARG A 57 -24.32 -4.97 -16.51
N VAL A 58 -23.77 -6.05 -15.97
CA VAL A 58 -23.24 -6.08 -14.60
C VAL A 58 -21.79 -5.63 -14.65
N GLU A 59 -21.50 -4.44 -14.14
CA GLU A 59 -20.13 -4.01 -13.90
C GLU A 59 -19.74 -4.40 -12.47
N CYS A 60 -19.00 -5.49 -12.35
CA CYS A 60 -18.34 -5.85 -11.10
C CYS A 60 -17.02 -5.09 -11.02
N THR A 61 -17.02 -3.92 -10.37
CA THR A 61 -15.76 -3.27 -9.98
C THR A 61 -15.29 -3.91 -8.69
N GLN A 62 -14.34 -4.83 -8.78
CA GLN A 62 -13.77 -5.47 -7.61
C GLN A 62 -12.67 -4.58 -7.03
N THR A 63 -12.96 -3.84 -5.96
CA THR A 63 -11.90 -3.30 -5.10
C THR A 63 -11.56 -4.40 -4.09
N LEU A 64 -10.63 -5.29 -4.45
CA LEU A 64 -10.19 -6.33 -3.54
C LEU A 64 -9.27 -5.71 -2.48
N PRO A 65 -9.62 -5.71 -1.17
CA PRO A 65 -8.59 -5.90 -0.17
C PRO A 65 -7.91 -7.24 -0.50
N LEU A 66 -6.58 -7.21 -0.65
CA LEU A 66 -5.80 -8.33 -1.17
C LEU A 66 -6.14 -9.62 -0.43
N PRO A 67 -6.49 -10.71 -1.15
CA PRO A 67 -6.94 -11.95 -0.53
C PRO A 67 -5.88 -12.47 0.46
N ARG A 68 -6.33 -13.00 1.61
CA ARG A 68 -5.47 -13.77 2.52
C ARG A 68 -4.89 -14.94 1.72
N GLY A 69 -3.61 -14.84 1.34
CA GLY A 69 -2.93 -15.85 0.52
C GLY A 69 -2.20 -15.37 -0.74
N VAL A 70 -2.09 -14.05 -1.00
CA VAL A 70 -1.18 -13.56 -2.08
C VAL A 70 0.25 -14.03 -1.77
N PRO A 71 0.91 -14.78 -2.67
CA PRO A 71 2.27 -15.24 -2.42
C PRO A 71 3.21 -14.04 -2.29
N ARG A 72 4.18 -14.14 -1.38
CA ARG A 72 5.20 -13.11 -1.11
C ARG A 72 5.72 -12.41 -2.36
N ASN A 73 6.08 -13.17 -3.39
CA ASN A 73 6.67 -12.62 -4.60
C ASN A 73 5.70 -11.72 -5.38
N PHE A 74 4.41 -12.06 -5.45
CA PHE A 74 3.41 -11.20 -6.09
C PHE A 74 3.21 -9.89 -5.32
N ARG A 75 3.19 -9.96 -3.98
CA ARG A 75 3.13 -8.77 -3.13
C ARG A 75 4.34 -7.85 -3.36
N LEU A 76 5.54 -8.42 -3.43
CA LEU A 76 6.76 -7.66 -3.68
C LEU A 76 6.81 -7.06 -5.09
N LEU A 77 6.32 -7.77 -6.11
CA LEU A 77 6.20 -7.23 -7.47
C LEU A 77 5.20 -6.08 -7.55
N GLU A 78 4.06 -6.18 -6.86
CA GLU A 78 3.09 -5.08 -6.78
C GLU A 78 3.70 -3.85 -6.10
N GLU A 79 4.45 -4.05 -5.02
CA GLU A 79 5.18 -2.95 -4.38
C GLU A 79 6.25 -2.37 -5.32
N LEU A 80 7.00 -3.19 -6.06
CA LEU A 80 7.97 -2.71 -7.05
C LEU A 80 7.31 -1.80 -8.09
N GLU A 81 6.21 -2.26 -8.68
CA GLU A 81 5.47 -1.51 -9.71
C GLU A 81 4.97 -0.16 -9.16
N ARG A 82 4.57 -0.11 -7.88
CA ARG A 82 4.19 1.13 -7.20
C ARG A 82 5.39 2.05 -6.97
N GLY A 83 6.53 1.48 -6.57
CA GLY A 83 7.79 2.21 -6.43
C GLY A 83 8.22 2.89 -7.74
N GLU A 84 8.11 2.18 -8.86
CA GLU A 84 8.47 2.68 -10.19
C GLU A 84 7.50 3.76 -10.70
N LYS A 85 6.21 3.65 -10.37
CA LYS A 85 5.20 4.68 -10.72
C LYS A 85 5.34 5.97 -9.91
N GLY A 86 6.14 5.95 -8.85
CA GLY A 86 6.29 7.06 -7.93
C GLY A 86 5.18 7.05 -6.85
N ILE A 87 5.58 7.45 -5.65
CA ILE A 87 4.75 7.34 -4.45
C ILE A 87 4.41 8.73 -3.93
N GLY A 88 3.10 8.96 -3.76
CA GLY A 88 2.58 10.15 -3.08
C GLY A 88 3.09 11.47 -3.68
N ASP A 89 3.73 12.28 -2.84
CA ASP A 89 4.32 13.59 -3.15
C ASP A 89 5.77 13.51 -3.65
N GLY A 90 6.30 12.30 -3.89
CA GLY A 90 7.69 12.08 -4.32
C GLY A 90 8.73 12.29 -3.22
N THR A 91 8.30 12.47 -1.96
CA THR A 91 9.21 12.65 -0.83
C THR A 91 9.72 11.35 -0.23
N VAL A 92 9.07 10.24 -0.57
CA VAL A 92 9.50 8.89 -0.21
C VAL A 92 9.55 8.06 -1.47
N SER A 93 10.58 7.23 -1.59
CA SER A 93 10.72 6.29 -2.69
C SER A 93 11.37 5.01 -2.19
N TYR A 94 11.10 3.90 -2.87
CA TYR A 94 11.79 2.64 -2.63
C TYR A 94 11.96 1.89 -3.94
N GLY A 95 12.97 1.04 -3.99
CA GLY A 95 13.26 0.18 -5.12
C GLY A 95 14.10 -1.03 -4.71
N MET A 96 14.27 -1.98 -5.61
CA MET A 96 15.17 -3.10 -5.40
C MET A 96 16.61 -2.61 -5.29
N ASP A 97 17.33 -3.18 -4.33
CA ASP A 97 18.75 -2.87 -4.16
C ASP A 97 19.63 -3.56 -5.19
N ASP A 98 19.26 -4.80 -5.52
CA ASP A 98 19.92 -5.64 -6.50
C ASP A 98 18.87 -6.16 -7.49
N GLY A 99 18.95 -5.71 -8.74
CA GLY A 99 18.02 -6.10 -9.81
C GLY A 99 18.15 -7.58 -10.21
N ASP A 100 19.26 -8.23 -9.85
CA ASP A 100 19.51 -9.65 -10.13
C ASP A 100 18.98 -10.55 -9.00
N ASP A 101 18.57 -10.00 -7.85
CA ASP A 101 17.97 -10.76 -6.75
C ASP A 101 16.53 -11.19 -7.10
N ILE A 102 16.42 -12.39 -7.68
CA ILE A 102 15.15 -13.07 -7.99
C ILE A 102 14.21 -13.21 -6.78
N TYR A 103 14.74 -13.18 -5.55
CA TYR A 103 13.94 -13.29 -4.34
C TYR A 103 13.48 -11.94 -3.80
N MET A 104 13.92 -10.82 -4.39
CA MET A 104 13.53 -9.45 -4.02
C MET A 104 13.60 -9.25 -2.49
N ARG A 105 14.72 -9.66 -1.87
CA ARG A 105 14.90 -9.56 -0.41
C ARG A 105 15.43 -8.20 -0.02
N SER A 106 16.33 -7.65 -0.81
CA SER A 106 17.01 -6.39 -0.51
C SER A 106 16.37 -5.23 -1.25
N TRP A 107 15.96 -4.23 -0.48
CA TRP A 107 15.33 -3.02 -0.97
C TRP A 107 16.05 -1.79 -0.44
N THR A 108 16.12 -0.75 -1.25
CA THR A 108 16.64 0.55 -0.87
C THR A 108 15.48 1.53 -0.81
N GLY A 109 15.28 2.13 0.35
CA GLY A 109 14.33 3.21 0.59
C GLY A 109 15.03 4.55 0.68
N THR A 110 14.40 5.59 0.18
CA THR A 110 14.87 6.97 0.29
C THR A 110 13.77 7.83 0.88
N ILE A 111 14.12 8.65 1.87
CA ILE A 111 13.22 9.60 2.52
C ILE A 111 13.83 11.00 2.41
N ILE A 112 13.10 11.91 1.80
CA ILE A 112 13.38 13.34 1.84
C ILE A 112 12.86 13.87 3.17
N GLY A 113 13.76 14.47 3.95
CA GLY A 113 13.44 14.94 5.29
C GLY A 113 12.32 15.98 5.29
N PRO A 114 11.39 15.92 6.26
CA PRO A 114 10.23 16.80 6.29
C PRO A 114 10.61 18.27 6.48
N HIS A 115 9.88 19.15 5.78
CA HIS A 115 9.97 20.60 5.96
C HIS A 115 9.68 21.02 7.40
N ASN A 116 10.21 22.16 7.83
CA ASN A 116 10.07 22.69 9.19
C ASN A 116 10.67 21.76 10.26
N SER A 117 11.74 21.04 9.93
CA SER A 117 12.49 20.21 10.87
C SER A 117 13.98 20.33 10.61
N VAL A 118 14.79 19.89 11.58
CA VAL A 118 16.26 19.70 11.42
C VAL A 118 16.65 18.75 10.27
N HIS A 119 15.68 18.02 9.73
CA HIS A 119 15.86 17.09 8.62
C HIS A 119 15.57 17.74 7.27
N GLU A 120 15.09 18.99 7.22
CA GLU A 120 14.75 19.68 5.98
C GLU A 120 15.94 19.78 5.03
N GLY A 121 15.72 19.46 3.75
CA GLY A 121 16.75 19.46 2.71
C GLY A 121 17.67 18.24 2.70
N ARG A 122 17.55 17.33 3.68
CA ARG A 122 18.38 16.12 3.78
C ARG A 122 17.72 14.92 3.12
N ILE A 123 18.52 14.07 2.51
CA ILE A 123 18.09 12.80 1.91
C ILE A 123 18.64 11.66 2.75
N TYR A 124 17.73 10.84 3.30
CA TYR A 124 18.09 9.66 4.08
C TYR A 124 17.89 8.41 3.26
N GLN A 125 18.94 7.61 3.17
CA GLN A 125 18.88 6.30 2.54
C GLN A 125 18.76 5.22 3.61
N LEU A 126 17.91 4.23 3.34
CA LEU A 126 17.62 3.10 4.21
C LEU A 126 17.69 1.82 3.39
N LYS A 127 18.03 0.72 4.05
CA LYS A 127 17.96 -0.63 3.54
C LYS A 127 16.80 -1.34 4.23
N LEU A 128 15.90 -1.91 3.45
CA LEU A 128 14.83 -2.79 3.92
C LEU A 128 15.15 -4.22 3.48
N PHE A 129 15.02 -5.16 4.39
CA PHE A 129 15.25 -6.57 4.14
C PHE A 129 13.96 -7.35 4.38
N CYS A 130 13.36 -7.82 3.29
CA CYS A 130 12.15 -8.61 3.26
C CYS A 130 12.51 -10.10 3.33
N ASP A 131 12.41 -10.71 4.50
CA ASP A 131 12.67 -12.15 4.68
C ASP A 131 11.60 -13.01 3.98
N LYS A 132 11.77 -14.33 3.96
CA LYS A 132 10.85 -15.32 3.37
C LYS A 132 9.44 -15.27 3.96
N ASP A 133 9.31 -14.79 5.20
CA ASP A 133 8.05 -14.70 5.93
C ASP A 133 7.29 -13.39 5.65
N TYR A 134 7.85 -12.46 4.86
CA TYR A 134 7.15 -11.24 4.43
C TYR A 134 5.98 -11.59 3.49
N PRO A 135 4.80 -10.94 3.59
CA PRO A 135 4.44 -9.83 4.48
C PRO A 135 3.87 -10.24 5.84
N GLU A 136 3.89 -11.53 6.19
CA GLU A 136 3.32 -12.00 7.46
C GLU A 136 4.18 -11.59 8.68
N LYS A 137 5.49 -11.41 8.46
CA LYS A 137 6.40 -10.73 9.40
C LYS A 137 6.88 -9.40 8.84
N PRO A 138 7.16 -8.42 9.72
CA PRO A 138 7.72 -7.15 9.30
C PRO A 138 9.10 -7.33 8.66
N PRO A 139 9.46 -6.50 7.67
CA PRO A 139 10.82 -6.48 7.15
C PRO A 139 11.77 -5.85 8.17
N SER A 140 13.05 -6.19 8.07
CA SER A 140 14.09 -5.52 8.85
C SER A 140 14.47 -4.21 8.18
N VAL A 141 14.53 -3.13 8.95
CA VAL A 141 14.81 -1.79 8.41
C VAL A 141 16.03 -1.21 9.10
N ARG A 142 16.97 -0.73 8.28
CA ARG A 142 18.22 -0.13 8.73
C ARG A 142 18.48 1.15 7.95
N PHE A 143 18.78 2.22 8.65
CA PHE A 143 19.30 3.44 8.03
C PHE A 143 20.72 3.21 7.53
N HIS A 144 20.97 3.55 6.27
CA HIS A 144 22.32 3.65 5.71
C HIS A 144 22.91 5.02 6.03
N SER A 145 22.14 6.10 5.83
CA SER A 145 22.52 7.45 6.24
C SER A 145 22.39 7.61 7.76
N ARG A 146 23.36 8.25 8.41
CA ARG A 146 23.27 8.54 9.84
C ARG A 146 22.11 9.47 10.15
N VAL A 147 21.31 9.04 11.11
CA VAL A 147 20.16 9.80 11.60
C VAL A 147 20.12 9.73 13.12
N ASN A 148 19.75 10.84 13.75
CA ASN A 148 19.48 10.89 15.18
C ASN A 148 17.97 10.91 15.42
N MET A 149 17.42 9.75 15.78
CA MET A 149 15.99 9.55 16.04
C MET A 149 15.79 8.57 17.19
N THR A 150 14.72 8.77 17.96
CA THR A 150 14.40 7.93 19.13
C THR A 150 14.13 6.46 18.79
N CYS A 151 13.59 6.16 17.60
CA CYS A 151 13.28 4.80 17.16
C CYS A 151 14.46 4.09 16.45
N VAL A 152 15.61 4.74 16.28
CA VAL A 152 16.77 4.22 15.55
C VAL A 152 17.95 4.06 16.49
N ASN A 153 18.68 2.95 16.37
CA ASN A 153 19.90 2.74 17.11
C ASN A 153 21.04 3.62 16.56
N HIS A 154 21.68 4.41 17.43
CA HIS A 154 22.73 5.37 17.06
C HIS A 154 24.07 4.75 16.63
N GLU A 155 24.29 3.46 16.87
CA GLU A 155 25.52 2.76 16.49
C GLU A 155 25.33 1.96 15.21
N THR A 156 24.20 1.25 15.08
CA THR A 156 23.97 0.32 13.96
C THR A 156 23.05 0.88 12.87
N GLY A 157 22.27 1.92 13.16
CA GLY A 157 21.24 2.45 12.27
C GLY A 157 19.98 1.58 12.17
N VAL A 158 19.88 0.50 12.93
CA VAL A 158 18.71 -0.41 12.89
C VAL A 158 17.51 0.25 13.57
N VAL A 159 16.34 0.17 12.93
CA VAL A 159 15.07 0.64 13.49
C VAL A 159 14.57 -0.39 14.50
N GLU A 160 14.34 0.04 15.74
CA GLU A 160 13.89 -0.86 16.81
C GLU A 160 12.37 -1.10 16.72
N PRO A 161 11.90 -2.35 16.51
CA PRO A 161 10.47 -2.65 16.38
C PRO A 161 9.66 -2.22 17.59
N LYS A 162 10.24 -2.29 18.79
CA LYS A 162 9.57 -1.91 20.05
C LYS A 162 9.28 -0.42 20.16
N LYS A 163 10.11 0.42 19.55
CA LYS A 163 9.98 1.89 19.60
C LYS A 163 9.18 2.44 18.43
N PHE A 164 8.88 1.60 17.43
CA PHE A 164 8.19 1.99 16.23
C PHE A 164 6.88 1.23 16.11
N VAL A 165 5.77 1.92 16.41
CA VAL A 165 4.43 1.33 16.57
C VAL A 165 4.00 0.47 15.38
N LEU A 166 4.38 0.88 14.16
CA LEU A 166 4.02 0.15 12.93
C LEU A 166 4.73 -1.21 12.84
N LEU A 167 5.99 -1.32 13.26
CA LEU A 167 6.68 -2.60 13.33
C LEU A 167 6.24 -3.42 14.56
N ALA A 168 5.89 -2.76 15.67
CA ALA A 168 5.38 -3.43 16.87
C ALA A 168 4.03 -4.13 16.62
N ASN A 169 3.13 -3.48 15.88
CA ASN A 169 1.80 -4.00 15.56
C ASN A 169 1.69 -4.37 14.08
N TRP A 170 2.74 -4.97 13.53
CA TRP A 170 2.79 -5.31 12.10
C TRP A 170 1.59 -6.14 11.66
N GLN A 171 0.95 -5.71 10.57
CA GLN A 171 -0.12 -6.39 9.87
C GLN A 171 0.31 -6.61 8.43
N ARG A 172 -0.13 -7.70 7.82
CA ARG A 172 0.21 -8.07 6.43
C ARG A 172 -0.29 -7.06 5.39
N GLU A 173 -1.25 -6.23 5.79
CA GLU A 173 -1.78 -5.14 4.97
C GLU A 173 -0.76 -4.01 4.81
N TYR A 174 0.17 -3.84 5.76
CA TYR A 174 1.23 -2.84 5.66
C TYR A 174 2.25 -3.16 4.58
N THR A 175 2.81 -2.10 4.01
CA THR A 175 3.77 -2.12 2.90
C THR A 175 5.06 -1.42 3.29
N MET A 176 6.10 -1.55 2.47
CA MET A 176 7.33 -0.76 2.61
C MET A 176 7.06 0.74 2.53
N GLU A 177 6.06 1.15 1.73
CA GLU A 177 5.58 2.53 1.65
C GLU A 177 5.10 3.05 3.01
N ASP A 178 4.28 2.27 3.70
CA ASP A 178 3.73 2.63 5.00
C ASP A 178 4.86 2.82 6.03
N ILE A 179 5.88 1.96 5.98
CA ILE A 179 7.06 2.07 6.84
C ILE A 179 7.79 3.40 6.59
N LEU A 180 8.10 3.71 5.33
CA LEU A 180 8.85 4.93 4.98
C LEU A 180 8.04 6.18 5.29
N THR A 181 6.75 6.18 4.99
CA THR A 181 5.83 7.28 5.29
C THR A 181 5.71 7.50 6.80
N GLN A 182 5.63 6.43 7.58
CA GLN A 182 5.56 6.52 9.04
C GLN A 182 6.90 6.94 9.64
N LEU A 183 8.05 6.50 9.12
CA LEU A 183 9.36 6.99 9.53
C LEU A 183 9.51 8.49 9.28
N LYS A 184 9.05 8.98 8.12
CA LYS A 184 9.00 10.43 7.82
C LYS A 184 8.14 11.19 8.83
N LYS A 185 6.97 10.64 9.21
CA LYS A 185 6.11 11.23 10.26
C LYS A 185 6.81 11.26 11.62
N GLU A 186 7.54 10.19 11.97
CA GLU A 186 8.34 10.16 13.20
C GLU A 186 9.44 11.22 13.19
N MET A 187 10.09 11.50 12.04
CA MET A 187 11.06 12.61 11.93
C MET A 187 10.40 13.98 12.20
N ALA A 188 9.17 14.17 11.73
CA ALA A 188 8.40 15.41 11.96
C ALA A 188 7.80 15.50 13.37
N SER A 189 7.82 14.41 14.15
CA SER A 189 7.29 14.36 15.51
C SER A 189 7.96 15.41 16.41
N PRO A 190 7.23 16.04 17.35
CA PRO A 190 7.79 17.11 18.19
C PRO A 190 9.08 16.75 18.93
N HIS A 191 9.24 15.47 19.27
CA HIS A 191 10.39 14.93 19.98
C HIS A 191 11.63 14.77 19.07
N ASN A 192 11.44 14.46 17.79
CA ASN A 192 12.54 14.19 16.86
C ASN A 192 12.90 15.40 15.99
N ARG A 193 11.91 16.26 15.66
CA ARG A 193 12.09 17.40 14.73
C ARG A 193 13.12 18.45 15.17
N LYS A 194 13.53 18.43 16.44
CA LYS A 194 14.52 19.34 17.05
C LYS A 194 15.83 18.64 17.46
N LEU A 195 15.97 17.33 17.24
CA LEU A 195 17.17 16.60 17.62
C LEU A 195 18.35 16.99 16.73
N VAL A 196 19.49 17.28 17.36
CA VAL A 196 20.72 17.62 16.63
C VAL A 196 21.11 16.45 15.75
N GLN A 197 21.16 16.69 14.44
CA GLN A 197 21.49 15.66 13.48
C GLN A 197 23.00 15.58 13.23
N PRO A 198 23.53 14.38 12.90
CA PRO A 198 24.91 14.22 12.45
C PRO A 198 25.20 15.04 11.18
N PRO A 199 26.48 15.27 10.83
CA PRO A 199 26.85 15.88 9.56
C PRO A 199 26.25 15.11 8.37
N GLU A 200 25.76 15.85 7.38
CA GLU A 200 25.20 15.26 6.17
C GLU A 200 26.24 14.42 5.43
N GLY A 201 25.81 13.33 4.78
CA GLY A 201 26.71 12.41 4.08
C GLY A 201 27.45 11.41 4.97
N THR A 202 27.23 11.43 6.30
CA THR A 202 27.75 10.37 7.18
C THR A 202 26.88 9.12 7.08
N CYS A 203 27.51 7.95 6.94
CA CYS A 203 26.85 6.64 6.88
C CYS A 203 27.16 5.80 8.13
N PHE A 204 26.32 4.79 8.38
CA PHE A 204 26.52 3.78 9.42
C PHE A 204 27.44 2.65 8.96
#